data_AF-A0A8T5M5A4-F1
#
_entry.id   AF-A0A8T5M5A4-F1
#
_cell.length_a   1.000
_cell.length_b   1.000
_cell.length_c   1.000
_cell.angle_alpha   90.00
_cell.angle_beta   90.00
_cell.angle_gamma   90.00
#
_symmetry.space_group_name_H-M   'P 1'
#
loop_
_entity.id
_entity.type
_entity.pdbx_description
1 polymer ?
#
loop_
_entity_poly.entity_id
_entity_poly.type
_entity_poly.pdbx_seq_one_letter_code
_entity_poly.pdbx_strand_id
1 'polypeptide(L)' 'MKKREKEAIVKLLGGIGLIVLLIGLFTNAYEFMYGLIAAIAVWILTGVVAKYWGVEKDKKKK' A
#
# COMPACT_ATOMS: atom_id res chain seq x y z
N MET A 1 5.87 17.32 -10.60
CA MET A 1 6.44 16.01 -10.21
C MET A 1 6.76 15.20 -11.46
N LYS A 2 8.03 14.80 -11.62
CA LYS A 2 8.49 13.84 -12.63
C LYS A 2 7.77 12.50 -12.42
N LYS A 3 7.50 11.77 -13.52
CA LYS A 3 6.83 10.46 -13.52
C LYS A 3 7.43 9.46 -12.50
N ARG A 4 8.76 9.51 -12.34
CA ARG A 4 9.54 8.65 -11.41
C ARG A 4 9.24 8.94 -9.94
N GLU A 5 8.99 10.20 -9.58
CA GLU A 5 8.68 10.60 -8.19
C GLU A 5 7.30 10.06 -7.77
N LYS A 6 6.31 10.17 -8.68
CA LYS A 6 4.96 9.63 -8.46
C LYS A 6 4.99 8.11 -8.28
N GLU A 7 5.82 7.42 -9.06
CA GLU A 7 5.99 5.98 -8.97
C GLU A 7 6.66 5.55 -7.65
N ALA A 8 7.66 6.29 -7.18
CA ALA A 8 8.30 6.07 -5.89
C ALA A 8 7.32 6.25 -4.72
N ILE A 9 6.48 7.30 -4.75
CA ILE A 9 5.46 7.55 -3.72
C ILE A 9 4.42 6.42 -3.67
N VAL A 10 3.97 5.93 -4.83
CA VAL A 10 3.02 4.81 -4.91
C VAL A 10 3.64 3.49 -4.42
N LYS A 11 4.94 3.26 -4.65
CA LYS A 11 5.67 2.12 -4.08
C LYS A 11 5.84 2.24 -2.57
N LEU A 12 6.17 3.43 -2.07
CA LEU A 12 6.26 3.73 -0.64
C LEU A 12 4.92 3.53 0.08
N LEU A 13 3.81 4.03 -0.48
CA LEU A 13 2.46 3.83 0.06
C LEU A 13 2.09 2.34 0.15
N GLY A 14 2.42 1.57 -0.88
CA GLY A 14 2.23 0.12 -0.86
C GLY A 14 3.10 -0.58 0.19
N GLY A 15 4.35 -0.13 0.36
CA GLY A 15 5.26 -0.64 1.39
C GLY A 15 4.79 -0.33 2.82
N ILE A 16 4.27 0.88 3.05
CA ILE A 16 3.67 1.28 4.33
C ILE A 16 2.48 0.39 4.67
N GLY A 17 1.60 0.11 3.70
CA GLY A 17 0.49 -0.82 3.91
C GLY A 17 0.94 -2.23 4.31
N LEU A 18 2.05 -2.71 3.77
CA LEU A 18 2.64 -4.00 4.12
C LEU A 18 3.26 -3.99 5.52
N ILE A 19 3.92 -2.89 5.91
CA ILE A 19 4.45 -2.70 7.27
C ILE A 19 3.31 -2.68 8.29
N VAL A 20 2.19 -1.99 8.01
CA VAL A 20 1.01 -1.97 8.87
C VAL A 20 0.43 -3.38 9.03
N LEU A 21 0.36 -4.15 7.95
CA LEU A 21 -0.05 -5.56 8.00
C LEU A 21 0.90 -6.39 8.89
N LEU A 22 2.22 -6.25 8.71
CA LEU A 22 3.22 -6.95 9.51
C LEU A 22 3.14 -6.59 11.01
N ILE A 23 2.93 -5.32 11.34
CA ILE A 23 2.77 -4.87 12.73
C ILE A 23 1.51 -5.49 13.33
N GLY A 24 0.38 -5.47 12.62
CA GLY A 24 -0.86 -6.10 13.10
C GLY A 24 -0.81 -7.63 13.17
N LEU A 25 0.06 -8.27 12.39
CA LEU A 25 0.23 -9.73 12.39
C LEU A 25 1.16 -10.22 13.52
N PHE A 26 2.26 -9.49 13.76
CA PHE A 26 3.32 -9.91 14.69
C PHE A 26 3.29 -9.19 16.04
N THR A 27 2.60 -8.06 16.15
CA THR A 27 2.54 -7.27 17.39
C THR A 27 1.13 -7.37 17.99
N ASN A 28 1.03 -7.76 19.27
CA ASN A 28 -0.22 -7.68 20.06
C ASN A 28 -0.67 -6.23 20.34
N ALA A 29 -0.13 -5.24 19.62
CA ALA A 29 -0.45 -3.82 19.81
C ALA A 29 -1.90 -3.51 19.42
N TYR A 30 -2.50 -4.28 18.51
CA TYR A 30 -3.90 -4.18 18.09
C TYR A 30 -4.46 -5.56 17.79
N GLU A 31 -5.78 -5.73 17.95
CA GLU A 31 -6.48 -6.94 17.51
C GLU A 31 -6.20 -7.18 16.02
N PHE A 32 -5.88 -8.43 15.65
CA PHE A 32 -5.52 -8.83 14.29
C PHE A 32 -6.46 -8.27 13.22
N MET A 33 -7.77 -8.18 13.55
CA MET A 33 -8.80 -7.61 12.68
C MET A 33 -8.54 -6.14 12.33
N TYR A 34 -8.13 -5.31 13.29
CA TYR A 34 -7.85 -3.89 13.02
C TYR A 34 -6.63 -3.72 12.10
N GLY A 35 -5.58 -4.53 12.30
CA GLY A 35 -4.41 -4.55 11.41
C GLY A 35 -4.77 -4.96 9.98
N LEU A 36 -5.64 -5.97 9.84
CA LEU A 36 -6.11 -6.45 8.54
C LEU A 36 -6.96 -5.40 7.81
N ILE A 37 -7.90 -4.76 8.52
CA ILE A 37 -8.74 -3.69 7.98
C ILE A 37 -7.88 -2.51 7.52
N ALA A 38 -6.91 -2.09 8.35
CA ALA A 38 -5.99 -1.01 8.01
C ALA A 38 -5.15 -1.33 6.77
N ALA A 39 -4.62 -2.55 6.67
CA ALA A 39 -3.85 -3.00 5.52
C ALA A 39 -4.68 -3.00 4.23
N ILE A 40 -5.91 -3.51 4.27
CA ILE A 40 -6.83 -3.51 3.11
C ILE A 40 -7.18 -2.07 2.71
N ALA A 41 -7.47 -1.20 3.67
CA ALA A 41 -7.76 0.22 3.41
C ALA A 41 -6.57 0.92 2.73
N VAL A 42 -5.35 0.75 3.22
CA VAL A 42 -4.14 1.31 2.61
C VAL A 42 -3.89 0.73 1.23
N TRP A 43 -4.16 -0.56 1.02
CA TRP A 43 -4.03 -1.19 -0.30
C TRP A 43 -4.98 -0.57 -1.32
N ILE A 44 -6.26 -0.41 -0.96
CA ILE A 44 -7.29 0.21 -1.81
C ILE A 44 -6.90 1.66 -2.12
N LEU A 45 -6.55 2.45 -1.10
CA LEU A 45 -6.11 3.84 -1.27
C LEU A 45 -4.88 3.94 -2.19
N THR A 46 -3.91 3.06 -2.02
CA THR A 46 -2.71 3.01 -2.89
C THR A 46 -3.10 2.69 -4.34
N GLY A 47 -4.05 1.78 -4.54
CA GLY A 47 -4.58 1.44 -5.87
C GLY A 47 -5.31 2.61 -6.54
N VAL A 48 -6.12 3.34 -5.77
CA VAL A 48 -6.86 4.52 -6.26
C VAL A 48 -5.90 5.67 -6.60
N VAL A 49 -4.94 5.97 -5.73
CA VAL A 49 -3.92 7.00 -5.97
C VAL A 49 -3.05 6.65 -7.18
N ALA A 50 -2.65 5.38 -7.32
CA ALA A 50 -1.91 4.91 -8.49
C ALA A 50 -2.68 5.11 -9.79
N LYS A 51 -3.97 4.75 -9.79
CA LYS A 51 -4.87 4.92 -10.95
C LYS A 51 -5.10 6.39 -11.29
N TYR A 52 -5.30 7.23 -10.28
CA TYR A 52 -5.51 8.68 -10.47
C TYR A 52 -4.26 9.39 -11.02
N TRP A 53 -3.06 8.95 -10.64
CA TRP A 53 -1.81 9.51 -11.15
C TRP A 53 -1.31 8.89 -12.46
N GLY A 54 -2.03 7.94 -13.04
CA GLY A 54 -1.57 7.21 -14.22
C GLY A 54 -0.25 6.48 -13.98
N VAL A 55 0.03 6.16 -12.71
CA VAL A 55 1.13 5.28 -12.31
C VAL A 55 0.59 3.88 -12.51
N GLU A 56 0.51 3.49 -13.78
CA GLU A 56 0.21 2.13 -14.16
C GLU A 56 1.31 1.26 -13.57
N LYS A 57 1.00 0.59 -12.45
CA LYS A 57 1.83 -0.51 -12.00
C LYS A 57 1.73 -1.53 -13.12
N ASP A 58 2.80 -1.61 -13.91
CA ASP A 58 3.10 -2.74 -14.77
C ASP A 58 3.04 -3.97 -13.85
N LYS A 59 1.84 -4.55 -13.72
CA LYS A 59 1.66 -5.89 -13.22
C LYS A 59 2.30 -6.75 -14.29
N LYS A 60 3.62 -6.93 -14.19
CA LYS A 60 4.30 -8.09 -14.77
C LYS A 60 3.58 -9.31 -14.20
N LYS A 61 2.55 -9.74 -14.92
CA LYS A 61 2.11 -11.13 -15.00
C LYS A 61 3.37 -11.91 -15.32
N LYS A 62 3.96 -12.50 -14.29
CA LYS A 62 4.85 -13.64 -14.45
C LYS A 62 3.98 -14.85 -14.73
#